data_AF-A0AAD9U0A1-F1
#
_entry.id   AF-A0AAD9U0A1-F1
#
_cell.length_a   1.000
_cell.length_b   1.000
_cell.length_c   1.000
_cell.angle_alpha   90.00
_cell.angle_beta   90.00
_cell.angle_gamma   90.00
#
_symmetry.space_group_name_H-M   'P 1'
#
loop_
_entity.id
_entity.type
_entity.pdbx_description
1 polymer ?
#
loop_
_entity_poly.entity_id
_entity_poly.type
_entity_poly.pdbx_seq_one_letter_code
_entity_poly.pdbx_strand_id
1 'polypeptide(L)'
;MSDRENGVIAALEINFPFAHRRVASYLDLLEFIRRMVMRKFNDRKEKCSSWSSVLPPKVHVKILKHNRESRTLTMIAARKIEYELIYASGGYAVKLREYNCACGS
;
A
#
# COMPACT_ATOMS: atom_id res chain seq x y z
N MET A 1 -9.41 -15.85 -35.67
CA MET A 1 -9.40 -15.67 -34.20
C MET A 1 -9.00 -14.23 -33.94
N SER A 2 -9.83 -13.50 -33.20
CA SER A 2 -9.85 -12.03 -33.16
C SER A 2 -8.84 -11.48 -32.14
N ASP A 3 -8.18 -10.35 -32.44
CA ASP A 3 -7.19 -9.70 -31.57
C ASP A 3 -7.71 -9.38 -30.16
N ARG A 4 -9.04 -9.25 -30.00
CA ARG A 4 -9.70 -9.12 -28.68
C ARG A 4 -9.60 -10.38 -27.83
N GLU A 5 -9.70 -11.57 -28.42
CA GLU A 5 -9.63 -12.84 -27.70
C GLU A 5 -8.19 -13.09 -27.18
N ASN A 6 -7.18 -12.73 -27.98
CA ASN A 6 -5.77 -12.79 -27.58
C ASN A 6 -5.47 -11.86 -26.40
N GLY A 7 -6.05 -10.66 -26.37
CA GLY A 7 -5.88 -9.70 -25.27
C GLY A 7 -6.51 -10.17 -23.95
N VAL A 8 -7.66 -10.83 -24.02
CA VAL A 8 -8.35 -11.40 -22.83
C VAL A 8 -7.58 -12.61 -22.28
N ILE A 9 -7.06 -13.48 -23.14
CA ILE A 9 -6.24 -14.63 -22.74
C ILE A 9 -4.93 -14.16 -22.08
N ALA A 10 -4.26 -13.15 -22.64
CA ALA A 10 -3.05 -12.57 -22.04
C ALA A 10 -3.31 -11.95 -20.65
N ALA A 11 -4.44 -11.24 -20.48
CA ALA A 11 -4.81 -10.68 -19.19
C ALA A 11 -5.16 -11.75 -18.14
N LEU A 12 -5.78 -12.85 -18.57
CA LEU A 12 -6.07 -14.02 -17.72
C LEU A 12 -4.79 -14.78 -17.35
N GLU A 13 -3.80 -14.92 -18.24
CA GLU A 13 -2.50 -15.52 -17.89
C GLU A 13 -1.70 -14.69 -16.88
N ILE A 14 -1.82 -13.36 -16.93
CA ILE A 14 -1.16 -12.45 -15.98
C ILE A 14 -1.81 -12.51 -14.59
N ASN A 15 -3.14 -12.62 -14.53
CA ASN A 15 -3.92 -12.58 -13.28
C ASN A 15 -4.20 -13.96 -12.68
N PHE A 16 -4.38 -14.99 -13.50
CA PHE A 16 -4.71 -16.37 -13.12
C PHE A 16 -3.83 -17.36 -13.89
N PRO A 17 -2.53 -17.42 -13.57
CA PRO A 17 -1.56 -18.23 -14.31
C PRO A 17 -1.80 -19.75 -14.13
N PHE A 18 -2.75 -20.13 -13.27
CA PHE A 18 -3.22 -21.51 -13.04
C PHE A 18 -4.31 -21.98 -14.02
N ALA A 19 -5.01 -21.06 -14.70
CA ALA A 19 -6.27 -21.38 -15.39
C ALA A 19 -6.11 -22.30 -16.61
N HIS A 20 -4.92 -22.37 -17.21
CA HIS A 20 -4.71 -23.09 -18.48
C HIS A 20 -3.57 -24.11 -18.50
N ARG A 21 -2.80 -24.28 -17.41
CA ARG A 21 -1.62 -25.14 -17.45
C ARG A 21 -1.91 -26.51 -16.81
N ARG A 22 -1.96 -27.55 -17.66
CA ARG A 22 -1.87 -28.94 -17.22
C ARG A 22 -0.45 -29.18 -16.74
N VAL A 23 -0.28 -29.32 -15.44
CA VAL A 23 1.02 -29.57 -14.83
C VAL A 23 1.31 -31.07 -14.90
N ALA A 24 2.46 -31.46 -15.45
CA ALA A 24 2.80 -32.86 -15.71
C ALA A 24 3.07 -33.66 -14.43
N SER A 25 3.57 -33.01 -13.38
CA SER A 25 3.82 -33.60 -12.06
C SER A 25 3.64 -32.60 -10.91
N TYR A 26 3.50 -33.10 -9.68
CA TYR A 26 3.45 -32.25 -8.48
C TYR A 26 4.71 -31.38 -8.31
N LEU A 27 5.88 -31.89 -8.69
CA LEU A 27 7.13 -31.15 -8.64
C LEU A 27 7.12 -29.95 -9.60
N ASP A 28 6.56 -30.13 -10.79
CA ASP A 28 6.42 -29.03 -11.76
C ASP A 28 5.47 -27.94 -11.24
N LEU A 29 4.46 -28.31 -10.43
CA LEU A 29 3.53 -27.35 -9.83
C LEU A 29 4.24 -26.51 -8.77
N LEU A 30 5.03 -27.14 -7.91
CA LEU A 30 5.79 -26.45 -6.87
C LEU A 30 6.82 -25.50 -7.48
N GLU A 31 7.56 -25.95 -8.50
CA GLU A 31 8.55 -25.12 -9.18
C GLU A 31 7.88 -23.93 -9.90
N PHE A 32 6.70 -24.15 -10.49
CA PHE A 32 5.91 -23.08 -11.08
C PHE A 32 5.46 -22.04 -10.04
N ILE A 33 4.88 -22.47 -8.91
CA ILE A 33 4.46 -21.58 -7.82
C ILE A 33 5.67 -20.78 -7.32
N ARG A 34 6.80 -21.44 -7.10
CA ARG A 34 8.06 -20.79 -6.67
C ARG A 34 8.47 -19.70 -7.66
N ARG A 35 8.52 -19.99 -8.96
CA ARG A 35 8.86 -18.99 -10.00
C ARG A 35 7.85 -17.85 -10.06
N MET A 36 6.56 -18.12 -9.91
CA MET A 36 5.52 -17.10 -9.90
C MET A 36 5.69 -16.15 -8.72
N VAL A 37 5.87 -16.68 -7.50
CA VAL A 37 6.06 -15.88 -6.29
C VAL A 37 7.35 -15.06 -6.39
N MET A 38 8.45 -15.68 -6.80
CA MET A 38 9.74 -15.00 -6.94
C MET A 38 9.67 -13.87 -7.98
N ARG A 39 9.01 -14.08 -9.12
CA ARG A 39 8.76 -13.01 -10.10
C ARG A 39 7.99 -11.85 -9.48
N LYS A 40 6.88 -12.10 -8.80
CA LYS A 40 6.09 -11.04 -8.12
C LYS A 40 6.91 -10.29 -7.06
N PHE A 41 7.79 -10.97 -6.34
CA PHE A 41 8.67 -10.32 -5.37
C PHE A 41 9.73 -9.45 -6.04
N ASN A 42 10.36 -9.94 -7.13
CA ASN A 42 11.33 -9.14 -7.86
C ASN A 42 10.69 -7.91 -8.51
N ASP A 43 9.51 -8.06 -9.11
CA ASP A 43 8.70 -6.95 -9.65
C ASP A 43 8.43 -5.87 -8.59
N ARG A 44 8.06 -6.29 -7.38
CA ARG A 44 7.82 -5.37 -6.26
C ARG A 44 9.12 -4.72 -5.79
N LYS A 45 10.22 -5.48 -5.74
CA LYS A 45 11.54 -4.96 -5.35
C LYS A 45 12.00 -3.87 -6.31
N GLU A 46 11.95 -4.12 -7.62
CA GLU A 46 12.33 -3.14 -8.65
C GLU A 46 11.46 -1.89 -8.58
N LYS A 47 10.13 -2.06 -8.45
CA LYS A 47 9.20 -0.94 -8.23
C LYS A 47 9.60 -0.15 -6.98
N CYS A 48 9.85 -0.80 -5.85
CA CYS A 48 10.30 -0.14 -4.62
C CYS A 48 11.65 0.59 -4.79
N SER A 49 12.61 0.00 -5.50
CA SER A 49 13.91 0.63 -5.76
C SER A 49 13.81 1.91 -6.58
N SER A 50 12.77 2.05 -7.41
CA SER A 50 12.50 3.29 -8.14
C SER A 50 11.78 4.37 -7.32
N TRP A 51 11.34 4.07 -6.09
CA TRP A 51 10.66 5.05 -5.26
C TRP A 51 11.66 6.06 -4.68
N SER A 52 11.29 7.33 -4.67
CA SER A 52 12.08 8.41 -4.08
C SER A 52 12.03 8.45 -2.54
N SER A 53 11.15 7.66 -1.93
CA SER A 53 10.93 7.65 -0.49
C SER A 53 10.90 6.21 0.04
N VAL A 54 11.26 6.04 1.31
CA VAL A 54 11.17 4.76 2.02
C VAL A 54 9.73 4.24 2.09
N LEU A 55 8.76 5.15 2.00
CA LEU A 55 7.35 4.81 2.08
C LEU A 55 6.75 4.54 0.68
N PRO A 56 5.76 3.64 0.58
CA PRO A 56 5.01 3.46 -0.65
C PRO A 56 4.41 4.79 -1.14
N PRO A 57 4.41 5.08 -2.46
CA PRO A 57 3.92 6.34 -3.00
C PRO A 57 2.52 6.72 -2.53
N LYS A 58 1.61 5.75 -2.42
CA LYS A 58 0.25 5.97 -1.91
C LYS A 58 0.22 6.49 -0.47
N VAL A 59 1.12 5.98 0.37
CA VAL A 59 1.27 6.40 1.77
C VAL A 59 1.99 7.74 1.84
N HIS A 60 3.07 7.89 1.08
CA HIS A 60 3.88 9.11 1.02
C HIS A 60 3.02 10.32 0.59
N VAL A 61 2.20 10.18 -0.44
CA VAL A 61 1.29 11.25 -0.91
C VAL A 61 0.26 11.60 0.17
N LYS A 62 -0.32 10.61 0.87
CA LYS A 62 -1.24 10.88 1.98
C LYS A 62 -0.55 11.63 3.11
N ILE A 63 0.66 11.23 3.49
CA ILE A 63 1.42 11.92 4.54
C ILE A 63 1.74 13.35 4.13
N LEU A 64 2.21 13.59 2.89
CA LEU A 64 2.50 14.94 2.41
C LEU A 64 1.24 15.83 2.39
N LYS A 65 0.08 15.28 2.03
CA LYS A 65 -1.19 16.00 2.09
C LYS A 65 -1.51 16.45 3.52
N HIS A 66 -1.56 15.51 4.46
CA HIS A 66 -1.87 15.83 5.86
C HIS A 66 -0.76 16.68 6.51
N ASN A 67 0.50 16.55 6.09
CA ASN A 67 1.59 17.40 6.56
C ASN A 67 1.39 18.86 6.15
N ARG A 68 0.94 19.12 4.91
CA ARG A 68 0.61 20.48 4.46
C ARG A 68 -0.57 21.05 5.24
N GLU A 69 -1.62 20.26 5.42
CA GLU A 69 -2.80 20.63 6.23
C GLU A 69 -2.41 20.84 7.70
N SER A 70 -1.43 20.09 8.22
CA SER A 70 -0.97 20.26 9.60
C SER A 70 -0.20 21.55 9.86
N ARG A 71 0.27 22.26 8.83
CA ARG A 71 1.02 23.53 9.03
C ARG A 71 0.15 24.64 9.62
N THR A 72 -1.17 24.52 9.50
CA THR A 72 -2.14 25.44 10.10
C THR A 72 -2.60 24.99 11.49
N LEU A 73 -2.15 23.82 11.96
CA LEU A 73 -2.41 23.31 13.29
C LEU A 73 -1.30 23.73 14.26
N THR A 74 -1.68 24.14 15.46
CA THR A 74 -0.73 24.29 16.57
C THR A 74 -0.82 23.06 17.46
N MET A 75 0.30 22.37 17.67
CA MET A 75 0.36 21.19 18.53
C MET A 75 0.96 21.56 19.89
N ILE A 76 0.20 21.33 20.95
CA ILE A 76 0.63 21.55 22.34
C ILE A 76 0.78 20.20 23.01
N ALA A 77 1.93 19.96 23.64
CA ALA A 77 2.13 18.76 24.44
C ALA A 77 1.37 18.90 25.77
N ALA A 78 0.37 18.05 26.00
CA ALA A 78 -0.42 18.07 27.23
C ALA A 78 0.21 17.17 28.31
N ARG A 79 0.49 15.92 27.95
CA ARG A 79 1.13 14.90 28.81
C ARG A 79 1.99 13.96 27.97
N LYS A 80 2.61 12.97 28.60
CA LYS A 80 3.44 11.98 27.90
C LYS A 80 2.61 11.24 26.84
N ILE A 81 2.90 11.53 25.56
CA ILE A 81 2.28 10.91 24.38
C ILE A 81 0.81 11.37 24.15
N GLU A 82 0.41 12.48 24.80
CA GLU A 82 -0.89 13.14 24.62
C GLU A 82 -0.68 14.57 24.13
N TYR A 83 -1.42 14.95 23.09
CA TYR A 83 -1.28 16.22 22.41
C TYR A 83 -2.63 16.89 22.25
N GLU A 84 -2.63 18.21 22.31
CA GLU A 84 -3.78 19.03 21.94
C GLU A 84 -3.47 19.74 20.63
N LEU A 85 -4.31 19.51 19.62
CA LEU A 85 -4.20 20.12 18.30
C LEU A 85 -5.20 21.27 18.21
N ILE A 86 -4.70 22.50 18.10
CA ILE A 86 -5.52 23.70 17.95
C ILE A 86 -5.62 24.03 16.46
N TYR A 87 -6.85 24.07 15.95
CA TYR A 87 -7.22 24.56 14.62
C TYR A 87 -8.14 25.78 14.72
N ALA A 88 -8.41 26.42 13.58
CA ALA A 88 -9.38 27.51 13.50
C ALA A 88 -10.82 27.11 13.94
N SER A 89 -11.17 25.82 13.83
CA SER A 89 -12.48 25.29 14.21
C SER A 89 -12.56 24.73 15.64
N GLY A 90 -11.46 24.76 16.41
CA GLY A 90 -11.40 24.26 17.78
C GLY A 90 -10.17 23.41 18.09
N GLY A 91 -10.07 22.97 19.34
CA GLY A 91 -9.02 22.10 19.86
C GLY A 91 -9.44 20.63 19.87
N TYR A 92 -8.57 19.73 19.40
CA TYR A 92 -8.76 18.28 19.46
C TYR A 92 -7.70 17.64 20.36
N ALA A 93 -8.13 16.82 21.32
CA ALA A 93 -7.22 15.97 22.08
C ALA A 93 -6.86 14.72 21.28
N VAL A 94 -5.56 14.43 21.18
CA VAL A 94 -4.99 13.27 20.51
C VAL A 94 -4.17 12.46 21.50
N LYS A 95 -4.56 11.20 21.68
CA LYS A 95 -3.86 10.24 22.52
C LYS A 95 -3.20 9.19 21.64
N LEU A 96 -1.91 9.35 21.37
CA LEU A 96 -1.21 8.46 20.43
C LEU A 96 -1.07 7.03 20.96
N ARG A 97 -1.01 6.83 22.30
CA ARG A 97 -0.97 5.48 22.91
C ARG A 97 -2.25 4.68 22.67
N GLU A 98 -3.38 5.37 22.70
CA GLU A 98 -4.71 4.77 22.55
C GLU A 98 -5.17 4.76 21.09
N TYR A 99 -4.35 5.28 20.15
CA TYR A 99 -4.72 5.50 18.76
C TYR A 99 -6.05 6.25 18.61
N ASN A 100 -6.30 7.21 19.50
CA ASN A 100 -7.59 7.90 19.61
C ASN A 100 -7.42 9.41 19.37
N CYS A 101 -8.28 9.97 18.52
CA CYS A 101 -8.45 11.40 18.29
C CYS A 101 -9.87 11.83 18.63
N ALA A 102 -10.02 12.92 19.38
CA ALA A 102 -11.33 13.53 19.65
C ALA A 102 -12.06 14.00 18.38
N CYS A 103 -11.35 14.08 17.25
CA CYS A 103 -11.90 14.38 15.94
C CYS A 103 -12.73 13.23 15.32
N GLY A 104 -12.77 12.03 15.95
CA GLY A 104 -13.63 10.92 15.53
C GLY A 104 -13.22 10.23 14.23
N SER A 105 -11.96 10.40 13.79
CA SER A 105 -11.39 9.77 12.59
C SER A 105 -10.83 8.38 12.87
#